data_AF-A0A318CL62-F1
#
_entry.id   AF-A0A318CL62-F1
#
_cell.length_a   1.000
_cell.length_b   1.000
_cell.length_c   1.000
_cell.angle_alpha   90.00
_cell.angle_beta   90.00
_cell.angle_gamma   90.00
#
_symmetry.space_group_name_H-M   'P 1'
#
loop_
_entity.id
_entity.type
_entity.pdbx_description
1 polymer ?
#
loop_
_entity_poly.entity_id
_entity_poly.type
_entity_poly.pdbx_seq_one_letter_code
_entity_poly.pdbx_strand_id
1 'polypeptide(L)'
;MENKEKEWVCAHCGYTASGRFAGDICPQCNQTYWKCSRCGFLITAAVPPDICPSCGEKCDFGNVTCYTPECGGPGHVDTRL
;
A
#
# COMPACT_ATOMS: atom_id res chain seq x y z
N MET A 1 5.67 -12.09 -29.52
CA MET A 1 6.23 -11.04 -28.65
C MET A 1 5.06 -10.49 -27.85
N GLU A 2 4.78 -11.04 -26.67
CA GLU A 2 3.69 -10.57 -25.82
C GLU A 2 4.19 -9.41 -24.96
N ASN A 3 3.87 -8.18 -25.37
CA ASN A 3 3.91 -7.02 -24.49
C ASN A 3 2.78 -7.18 -23.47
N LYS A 4 3.02 -7.92 -22.38
CA LYS A 4 2.15 -7.91 -21.20
C LYS A 4 2.38 -6.59 -20.47
N GLU A 5 1.75 -5.54 -20.95
CA GLU A 5 1.54 -4.31 -20.20
C GLU A 5 0.76 -4.69 -18.93
N LYS A 6 1.46 -4.92 -17.82
CA LYS A 6 0.84 -5.30 -16.55
C LYS A 6 0.05 -4.07 -16.05
N GLU A 7 -1.25 -4.08 -16.28
CA GLU A 7 -2.17 -3.07 -15.76
C GLU A 7 -2.17 -3.14 -14.23
N TRP A 8 -1.89 -1.99 -13.61
CA TRP A 8 -1.85 -1.85 -12.16
C TRP A 8 -3.18 -1.33 -11.67
N VAL A 9 -3.86 -2.10 -10.81
CA VAL A 9 -5.17 -1.74 -10.26
C VAL A 9 -5.02 -1.35 -8.79
N CYS A 10 -5.49 -0.16 -8.43
CA CYS A 10 -5.54 0.28 -7.04
C CYS A 10 -6.61 -0.50 -6.26
N ALA A 11 -6.22 -1.19 -5.18
CA ALA A 11 -7.15 -1.96 -4.34
C ALA A 11 -8.16 -1.08 -3.57
N HIS A 12 -7.88 0.21 -3.38
CA HIS A 12 -8.76 1.13 -2.64
C HIS A 12 -9.86 1.74 -3.51
N CYS A 13 -9.55 2.14 -4.75
CA CYS A 13 -10.49 2.86 -5.62
C CYS A 13 -10.73 2.20 -6.98
N GLY A 14 -10.02 1.12 -7.31
CA GLY A 14 -10.13 0.43 -8.59
C GLY A 14 -9.44 1.13 -9.76
N TYR A 15 -8.71 2.22 -9.52
CA TYR A 15 -8.00 2.95 -10.58
C TYR A 15 -6.95 2.07 -11.27
N THR A 16 -7.02 2.01 -12.60
CA THR A 16 -6.07 1.26 -13.42
C THR A 16 -5.04 2.18 -14.06
N ALA A 17 -3.78 1.75 -14.12
CA ALA A 17 -2.74 2.44 -14.86
C ALA A 17 -1.84 1.48 -15.64
N SER A 18 -1.42 1.91 -16.84
CA SER A 18 -0.49 1.18 -17.70
C SER A 18 0.96 1.19 -17.19
N GLY A 19 1.23 1.93 -16.11
CA GLY A 19 2.56 2.08 -15.52
C GLY A 19 2.51 2.10 -14.00
N ARG A 20 3.66 1.86 -13.36
CA ARG A 20 3.80 1.82 -11.91
C ARG A 20 3.50 3.20 -11.31
N PHE A 21 2.75 3.23 -10.22
CA PHE A 21 2.48 4.46 -9.48
C PHE A 21 3.78 5.05 -8.91
N ALA A 22 3.91 6.38 -8.90
CA ALA A 22 5.07 7.04 -8.32
C ALA A 22 5.03 6.91 -6.79
N GLY A 23 5.97 6.14 -6.22
CA GLY A 23 6.02 5.89 -4.78
C GLY A 23 4.79 5.17 -4.22
N ASP A 24 4.13 4.37 -5.05
CA ASP A 24 3.02 3.49 -4.65
C ASP A 24 1.76 4.25 -4.18
N ILE A 25 1.71 5.54 -4.51
CA ILE A 25 0.57 6.42 -4.29
C ILE A 25 -0.31 6.38 -5.53
N CYS A 26 -1.54 5.88 -5.37
CA CYS A 26 -2.51 5.91 -6.45
C CYS A 26 -2.76 7.37 -6.88
N PRO A 27 -2.62 7.75 -8.16
CA PRO A 27 -2.81 9.14 -8.58
C PRO A 27 -4.27 9.59 -8.52
N GLN A 28 -5.23 8.66 -8.41
CA GLN A 28 -6.65 8.96 -8.34
C GLN A 28 -7.11 9.24 -6.90
N CYS A 29 -6.77 8.37 -5.94
CA CYS A 29 -7.19 8.53 -4.54
C CYS A 29 -6.10 9.02 -3.60
N ASN A 30 -4.85 9.10 -4.06
CA ASN A 30 -3.68 9.51 -3.28
C ASN A 30 -3.47 8.71 -1.98
N GLN A 31 -3.88 7.44 -1.96
CA GLN A 31 -3.77 6.54 -0.80
C GLN A 31 -2.72 5.45 -1.05
N THR A 32 -2.03 5.04 0.02
CA THR A 32 -1.12 3.87 0.02
C THR A 32 -1.26 3.10 1.35
N TYR A 33 -0.79 1.85 1.40
CA TYR A 33 -0.86 1.00 2.58
C TYR A 33 0.45 1.00 3.36
N TRP A 34 0.33 1.31 4.64
CA TRP A 34 1.44 1.39 5.57
C TRP A 34 1.29 0.35 6.67
N LYS A 35 2.39 -0.30 7.03
CA LYS A 35 2.47 -1.22 8.16
C LYS A 35 3.40 -0.66 9.20
N CYS A 36 2.92 -0.53 10.43
CA CYS A 36 3.75 -0.19 11.58
C CYS A 36 4.81 -1.28 11.76
N SER A 37 6.08 -0.92 11.68
CA SER A 37 7.20 -1.85 11.84
C SER A 37 7.31 -2.41 13.26
N ARG A 38 6.64 -1.78 14.24
CA ARG A 38 6.64 -2.19 15.65
C ARG A 38 5.56 -3.22 15.98
N CYS A 39 4.30 -2.88 15.72
CA CYS A 39 3.16 -3.72 16.12
C CYS A 39 2.45 -4.42 14.94
N GLY A 40 2.85 -4.13 13.70
CA GLY A 40 2.21 -4.67 12.50
C GLY A 40 0.87 -4.02 12.14
N PHE A 41 0.47 -2.93 12.81
CA PHE A 41 -0.76 -2.21 12.49
C PHE A 41 -0.76 -1.69 11.06
N LEU A 42 -1.85 -1.93 10.34
CA LEU A 42 -2.02 -1.51 8.96
C LEU A 42 -2.89 -0.27 8.89
N ILE A 43 -2.41 0.76 8.21
CA ILE A 43 -3.13 2.00 7.96
C ILE A 43 -3.08 2.37 6.49
N THR A 44 -4.21 2.78 5.93
CA THR A 44 -4.29 3.29 4.56
C THR A 44 -4.34 4.81 4.60
N ALA A 45 -3.28 5.45 4.11
CA ALA A 45 -3.15 6.91 4.13
C ALA A 45 -2.19 7.37 3.02
N ALA A 46 -2.29 8.64 2.61
CA ALA A 46 -1.31 9.28 1.75
C ALA A 46 0.09 9.32 2.38
N VAL A 47 0.14 9.62 3.69
CA VAL A 47 1.35 9.76 4.50
C VAL A 47 1.07 9.07 5.84
N PRO A 48 1.99 8.27 6.38
CA PRO A 48 1.79 7.61 7.66
C PRO A 48 1.97 8.62 8.81
N PRO A 49 1.26 8.47 9.92
CA PRO A 49 1.46 9.30 11.10
C PRO A 49 2.77 8.97 11.81
N ASP A 50 3.41 9.95 12.47
CA ASP A 50 4.56 9.69 13.36
C ASP A 50 4.19 8.75 14.52
N ILE A 51 2.98 8.89 15.05
CA ILE A 51 2.48 8.09 16.18
C ILE A 51 1.53 7.03 15.67
N CYS A 52 1.86 5.78 15.98
CA CYS A 52 1.03 4.62 15.69
C CYS A 52 -0.27 4.66 16.51
N PRO A 53 -1.47 4.69 15.91
CA PRO A 53 -2.73 4.77 16.65
C PRO A 53 -3.08 3.46 17.39
N SER A 54 -2.47 2.34 16.99
CA SER A 54 -2.65 1.05 17.65
C SER A 54 -1.78 0.89 18.90
N CYS A 55 -0.54 1.39 18.82
CA CYS A 55 0.48 1.18 19.85
C CYS A 55 0.83 2.45 20.65
N GLY A 56 0.37 3.62 20.21
CA GLY A 56 0.52 4.90 20.93
C GLY A 56 1.92 5.50 20.92
N GLU A 57 2.87 4.89 20.20
CA GLU A 57 4.27 5.30 20.21
C GLU A 57 4.77 5.75 18.83
N LYS A 58 5.90 6.47 18.81
CA LYS A 58 6.58 6.85 17.56
C LYS A 58 7.08 5.61 16.84
N CYS A 59 6.57 5.35 15.64
CA CYS A 59 6.89 4.16 14.87
C CYS A 59 7.14 4.48 13.41
N ASP A 60 8.10 3.79 12.82
CA ASP A 60 8.27 3.75 11.37
C ASP A 60 7.15 2.93 10.74
N PHE A 61 6.69 3.42 9.60
CA PHE A 61 5.65 2.79 8.81
C PHE A 61 6.25 2.38 7.47
N GLY A 62 6.40 1.08 7.26
CA GLY A 62 6.84 0.52 5.98
C GLY A 62 5.69 0.53 4.98
N ASN A 63 5.95 0.94 3.74
CA ASN A 63 4.99 0.76 2.66
C ASN A 63 4.87 -0.74 2.36
N VAL A 64 3.66 -1.28 2.55
CA VAL A 64 3.34 -2.69 2.29
C VAL A 64 2.31 -2.84 1.17
N THR A 65 2.15 -1.80 0.35
CA THR A 65 1.33 -1.86 -0.85
C THR A 65 1.93 -2.91 -1.75
N CYS A 66 1.26 -4.04 -1.81
CA CYS A 66 1.79 -5.19 -2.49
C CYS A 66 1.47 -5.08 -3.98
N TYR A 67 2.44 -5.53 -4.78
CA TYR A 67 2.62 -5.15 -6.16
C TYR A 67 1.92 -6.08 -7.16
N THR A 68 1.04 -6.93 -6.64
CA THR A 68 0.29 -7.92 -7.40
C THR A 68 -1.19 -7.70 -7.16
N PRO A 69 -2.06 -7.92 -8.17
CA PRO A 69 -3.50 -7.73 -8.07
C PRO A 69 -4.18 -8.56 -6.96
N GLU A 70 -3.45 -9.49 -6.35
CA GLU A 70 -3.88 -10.40 -5.30
C GLU A 70 -3.49 -9.91 -3.90
N CYS A 71 -2.84 -8.76 -3.77
CA CYS A 71 -2.10 -8.37 -2.57
C CYS A 71 -2.17 -6.85 -2.39
N GLY A 72 -2.63 -6.37 -1.23
CA GLY A 72 -2.84 -4.94 -0.96
C GLY A 72 -4.25 -4.58 -0.47
N GLY A 73 -5.06 -5.56 -0.06
CA GLY A 73 -6.33 -5.32 0.64
C GLY A 73 -6.27 -5.79 2.10
N PRO A 74 -7.25 -5.41 2.95
CA PRO A 74 -7.43 -6.03 4.27
C PRO A 74 -7.68 -7.53 4.06
N GLY A 75 -6.65 -8.35 4.30
CA GLY A 75 -6.65 -9.80 4.07
C GLY A 75 -5.56 -10.32 3.13
N HIS A 76 -4.92 -9.44 2.36
CA HIS A 76 -3.84 -9.81 1.43
C HIS A 76 -2.61 -8.92 1.61
N VAL A 77 -2.23 -8.69 2.86
CA VAL A 77 -0.98 -8.01 3.19
C VAL A 77 0.11 -9.06 3.30
N ASP A 78 1.24 -8.81 2.63
CA ASP A 78 2.41 -9.67 2.76
C ASP A 78 2.82 -9.74 4.23
N THR A 79 2.71 -10.92 4.83
CA THR A 79 3.00 -11.15 6.24
C THR A 79 4.52 -11.20 6.52
N ARG A 80 5.36 -11.21 5.48
CA ARG A 80 6.83 -11.29 5.56
C ARG A 80 7.54 -9.94 5.57
N LEU A 81 6.85 -8.87 5.16
CA LEU A 81 7.27 -7.46 5.29
C LEU A 81 6.80 -6.88 6.63
#